data_AF-A0A455UGW7-F1
#
_entry.id   AF-A0A455UGW7-F1
#
_cell.length_a   1.000
_cell.length_b   1.000
_cell.length_c   1.000
_cell.angle_alpha   90.00
_cell.angle_beta   90.00
_cell.angle_gamma   90.00
#
_symmetry.space_group_name_H-M   'P 1'
#
loop_
_entity.id
_entity.type
_entity.pdbx_description
1 polymer ?
#
loop_
_entity_poly.entity_id
_entity_poly.type
_entity_poly.pdbx_seq_one_letter_code
_entity_poly.pdbx_strand_id
1 'polypeptide(L)'
;MVVPRNPYQAKGLLLAAIRDPDPVLFLEPKRLYRAAVGEVPEDDYQLPIGEAEVTKEGTDITVVGWGAQMEVIGKAVELAEEQGIACEVIDLRSLLPWDADTVAESVLKTGRLVVSHEAPLTGGFAGEIAATIQERCFLYLESPIARVTGLDTPFPLVLEKSICLIT
;
A
#
# COMPACT_ATOMS: atom_id res chain seq x y z
N MET A 1 -4.04 -0.16 12.87
CA MET A 1 -5.01 -0.42 11.79
C MET A 1 -4.33 -1.25 10.72
N VAL A 2 -4.95 -2.34 10.29
CA VAL A 2 -4.34 -3.37 9.42
C VAL A 2 -5.25 -3.64 8.23
N VAL A 3 -4.68 -3.74 7.03
CA VAL A 3 -5.40 -3.92 5.75
C VAL A 3 -4.67 -4.97 4.89
N PRO A 4 -5.16 -6.23 4.80
CA PRO A 4 -4.53 -7.28 4.01
C PRO A 4 -4.79 -7.11 2.50
N ARG A 5 -3.85 -7.53 1.65
CA ARG A 5 -4.02 -7.53 0.18
C ARG A 5 -4.48 -8.87 -0.43
N ASN A 6 -4.38 -9.98 0.30
CA ASN A 6 -4.72 -11.32 -0.21
C ASN A 6 -5.14 -12.29 0.92
N PRO A 7 -5.69 -13.48 0.59
CA PRO A 7 -6.17 -14.44 1.60
C PRO A 7 -5.09 -14.93 2.58
N TYR A 8 -3.85 -15.15 2.08
CA TYR A 8 -2.73 -15.56 2.93
C TYR A 8 -2.43 -14.51 4.00
N GLN A 9 -2.36 -13.24 3.60
CA GLN A 9 -2.18 -12.15 4.54
C GLN A 9 -3.37 -11.96 5.45
N ALA A 10 -4.60 -12.09 4.93
CA ALA A 10 -5.80 -11.91 5.72
C ALA A 10 -5.82 -12.87 6.92
N LYS A 11 -5.53 -14.16 6.72
CA LYS A 11 -5.43 -15.12 7.83
C LYS A 11 -4.30 -14.75 8.80
N GLY A 12 -3.09 -14.53 8.30
CA GLY A 12 -1.92 -14.28 9.17
C GLY A 12 -2.02 -13.01 9.99
N LEU A 13 -2.48 -11.92 9.37
CA LEU A 13 -2.67 -10.62 10.03
C LEU A 13 -3.90 -10.60 10.95
N LEU A 14 -4.97 -11.33 10.61
CA LEU A 14 -6.14 -11.45 11.48
C LEU A 14 -5.81 -12.26 12.74
N LEU A 15 -5.06 -13.36 12.61
CA LEU A 15 -4.60 -14.14 13.75
C LEU A 15 -3.62 -13.34 14.62
N ALA A 16 -2.77 -12.50 14.02
CA ALA A 16 -1.97 -11.53 14.76
C ALA A 16 -2.86 -10.54 15.52
N ALA A 17 -3.84 -9.93 14.85
CA ALA A 17 -4.75 -8.95 15.44
C ALA A 17 -5.61 -9.51 16.59
N ILE A 18 -6.08 -10.76 16.49
CA ILE A 18 -6.86 -11.43 17.55
C ILE A 18 -6.03 -11.65 18.82
N ARG A 19 -4.72 -11.88 18.67
CA ARG A 19 -3.80 -12.23 19.76
C ARG A 19 -3.03 -11.03 20.30
N ASP A 20 -3.14 -9.88 19.63
CA ASP A 20 -2.49 -8.65 20.04
C ASP A 20 -3.08 -8.14 21.38
N PRO A 21 -2.25 -7.73 22.34
CA PRO A 21 -2.75 -7.19 23.61
C PRO A 21 -3.47 -5.84 23.46
N ASP A 22 -3.26 -5.12 22.36
CA ASP A 22 -3.84 -3.82 22.07
C ASP A 22 -5.06 -3.92 21.14
N PRO A 23 -5.98 -2.92 21.14
CA PRO A 23 -7.13 -2.93 20.24
C PRO A 23 -6.71 -2.74 18.78
N VAL A 24 -6.97 -3.74 17.94
CA VAL A 24 -6.64 -3.71 16.50
C VAL A 24 -7.88 -3.49 15.65
N LEU A 25 -7.85 -2.45 14.81
CA LEU A 25 -8.82 -2.26 13.72
C LEU A 25 -8.35 -3.00 12.47
N PHE A 26 -9.10 -4.02 12.07
CA PHE A 26 -8.84 -4.84 10.89
C PHE A 26 -9.84 -4.50 9.78
N LEU A 27 -9.36 -4.05 8.61
CA LEU A 27 -10.19 -3.64 7.49
C LEU A 27 -10.07 -4.64 6.35
N GLU A 28 -11.09 -5.46 6.15
CA GLU A 28 -11.14 -6.44 5.06
C GLU A 28 -11.60 -5.78 3.75
N PRO A 29 -10.75 -5.73 2.70
CA PRO A 29 -11.17 -5.14 1.44
C PRO A 29 -12.25 -6.01 0.79
N LYS A 30 -13.51 -5.58 0.90
CA LYS A 30 -14.67 -6.37 0.48
C LYS A 30 -14.62 -6.83 -0.99
N ARG A 31 -13.92 -6.08 -1.84
CA ARG A 31 -13.73 -6.40 -3.26
C ARG A 31 -12.98 -7.74 -3.44
N LEU A 32 -12.09 -8.05 -2.50
CA LEU A 32 -11.20 -9.22 -2.57
C LEU A 32 -11.85 -10.51 -2.07
N TYR A 33 -12.98 -10.46 -1.33
CA TYR A 33 -13.61 -11.64 -0.73
C TYR A 33 -13.87 -12.80 -1.70
N ARG A 34 -14.20 -12.50 -2.96
CA ARG A 34 -14.48 -13.49 -4.01
C ARG A 34 -13.60 -13.32 -5.25
N ALA A 35 -12.75 -12.30 -5.25
CA ALA A 35 -11.88 -11.98 -6.39
C ALA A 35 -10.47 -12.55 -6.20
N ALA A 36 -9.96 -12.58 -4.97
CA ALA A 36 -8.64 -13.09 -4.66
C ALA A 36 -8.72 -14.56 -4.22
N VAL A 37 -8.07 -15.44 -4.98
CA VAL A 37 -7.87 -16.85 -4.62
C VAL A 37 -6.37 -17.07 -4.47
N GLY A 38 -5.95 -17.74 -3.40
CA GLY A 38 -4.56 -18.07 -3.15
C GLY A 38 -4.45 -19.24 -2.18
N GLU A 39 -3.29 -19.89 -2.16
CA GLU A 39 -3.00 -20.93 -1.19
C GLU A 39 -2.91 -20.32 0.21
N VAL A 40 -3.64 -20.91 1.16
CA VAL A 40 -3.64 -20.50 2.56
C VAL A 40 -3.31 -21.74 3.37
N PRO A 41 -2.19 -21.75 4.13
CA PRO A 41 -1.84 -22.87 4.99
C PRO A 41 -3.00 -23.19 5.94
N GLU A 42 -3.29 -24.47 6.17
CA GLU A 42 -4.29 -24.87 7.16
C GLU A 42 -3.79 -24.63 8.59
N ASP A 43 -2.49 -24.81 8.81
CA ASP A 43 -1.80 -24.61 10.09
C ASP A 43 -1.87 -23.18 10.60
N ASP A 44 -1.64 -23.02 11.91
CA ASP A 44 -1.61 -21.72 12.56
C ASP A 44 -0.34 -20.94 12.21
N TYR A 45 -0.51 -19.69 11.77
CA TYR A 45 0.60 -18.77 11.52
C TYR A 45 0.18 -17.32 11.76
N GLN A 46 1.16 -16.46 12.00
CA GLN A 46 0.96 -15.04 12.18
C GLN A 46 1.87 -14.27 11.22
N LEU A 47 1.40 -13.09 10.80
CA LEU A 47 2.23 -12.10 10.14
C LEU A 47 2.39 -10.90 11.08
N PRO A 48 3.58 -10.30 11.14
CA PRO A 48 3.85 -9.19 12.03
C PRO A 48 3.02 -7.96 11.66
N ILE A 49 2.42 -7.34 12.68
CA ILE A 49 1.74 -6.05 12.57
C ILE A 49 2.81 -4.95 12.65
N GLY A 50 2.68 -3.92 11.83
CA GLY A 50 3.63 -2.81 11.78
C GLY A 50 4.81 -3.02 10.84
N GLU A 51 4.89 -4.15 10.14
CA GLU A 51 5.91 -4.39 9.12
C GLU A 51 5.31 -4.29 7.72
N ALA A 52 5.99 -3.59 6.81
CA ALA A 52 5.64 -3.58 5.39
C ALA A 52 6.25 -4.79 4.66
N GLU A 53 5.80 -5.05 3.44
CA GLU A 53 6.34 -6.12 2.59
C GLU A 53 6.77 -5.53 1.25
N VAL A 54 8.05 -5.68 0.91
CA VAL A 54 8.54 -5.42 -0.45
C VAL A 54 8.13 -6.60 -1.34
N THR A 55 7.08 -6.38 -2.12
CA THR A 55 6.50 -7.42 -2.99
C THR A 55 7.27 -7.59 -4.29
N LYS A 56 8.02 -6.56 -4.68
CA LYS A 56 8.85 -6.52 -5.87
C LYS A 56 9.98 -5.52 -5.67
N GLU A 57 11.20 -5.96 -5.95
CA GLU A 57 12.40 -5.11 -5.93
C GLU A 57 12.47 -4.25 -7.19
N GLY A 58 12.95 -3.02 -7.05
CA GLY A 58 13.19 -2.11 -8.17
C GLY A 58 14.24 -1.05 -7.83
N THR A 59 14.63 -0.25 -8.82
CA THR A 59 15.72 0.72 -8.68
C THR A 59 15.34 2.14 -9.03
N ASP A 60 14.25 2.36 -9.76
CA ASP A 60 13.99 3.66 -10.38
C ASP A 60 12.93 4.46 -9.62
N ILE A 61 11.93 3.76 -9.06
CA ILE A 61 10.82 4.38 -8.33
C ILE A 61 10.23 3.45 -7.29
N THR A 62 9.93 3.97 -6.10
CA THR A 62 9.19 3.27 -5.05
C THR A 62 7.70 3.56 -5.19
N VAL A 63 6.87 2.52 -5.19
CA VAL A 63 5.41 2.59 -5.24
C VAL A 63 4.82 1.93 -4.01
N VAL A 64 4.09 2.70 -3.22
CA VAL A 64 3.52 2.27 -1.94
C VAL A 64 2.00 2.21 -2.05
N GLY A 65 1.41 1.11 -1.58
CA GLY A 65 -0.03 0.96 -1.42
C GLY A 65 -0.39 -0.05 -0.34
N TRP A 66 -1.69 -0.36 -0.26
CA TRP A 66 -2.22 -1.36 0.66
C TRP A 66 -3.58 -1.87 0.20
N GLY A 67 -3.99 -3.04 0.69
CA GLY A 67 -5.30 -3.62 0.41
C GLY A 67 -5.57 -3.86 -1.07
N ALA A 68 -6.79 -3.56 -1.52
CA ALA A 68 -7.20 -3.78 -2.93
C ALA A 68 -6.47 -2.87 -3.94
N GLN A 69 -5.85 -1.78 -3.47
CA GLN A 69 -5.05 -0.90 -4.33
C GLN A 69 -3.81 -1.60 -4.88
N MET A 70 -3.31 -2.64 -4.20
CA MET A 70 -2.16 -3.41 -4.67
C MET A 70 -2.42 -4.08 -6.03
N GLU A 71 -3.67 -4.45 -6.35
CA GLU A 71 -4.01 -4.98 -7.68
C GLU A 71 -3.89 -3.92 -8.78
N VAL A 72 -4.20 -2.66 -8.47
CA VAL A 72 -4.10 -1.53 -9.40
C VAL A 72 -2.64 -1.16 -9.61
N ILE A 73 -1.87 -1.12 -8.52
CA ILE A 73 -0.42 -0.87 -8.55
C ILE A 73 0.29 -1.94 -9.36
N GLY A 74 -0.05 -3.23 -9.19
CA GLY A 74 0.53 -4.32 -9.97
C GLY A 74 0.39 -4.10 -11.48
N LYS A 75 -0.82 -3.75 -11.94
CA LYS A 75 -1.08 -3.45 -13.36
C LYS A 75 -0.34 -2.20 -13.85
N ALA A 76 -0.28 -1.15 -13.03
CA ALA A 76 0.45 0.07 -13.37
C ALA A 76 1.97 -0.19 -13.49
N VAL A 77 2.51 -1.06 -12.63
CA VAL A 77 3.92 -1.48 -12.65
C VAL A 77 4.24 -2.29 -13.90
N GLU A 78 3.37 -3.23 -14.30
CA GLU A 78 3.54 -3.97 -15.56
C GLU A 78 3.67 -3.01 -16.77
N LEU A 79 2.82 -1.98 -16.84
CA LEU A 79 2.87 -0.96 -17.90
C LEU A 79 4.11 -0.05 -17.83
N ALA A 80 4.63 0.20 -16.62
CA ALA A 80 5.86 0.97 -16.43
C ALA A 80 7.10 0.16 -16.85
N GLU A 81 7.10 -1.15 -16.60
CA GLU A 81 8.17 -2.05 -17.00
C GLU A 81 8.25 -2.24 -18.52
N GLU A 82 7.11 -2.23 -19.22
CA GLU A 82 7.08 -2.17 -20.70
C GLU A 82 7.81 -0.94 -21.25
N GLN A 83 7.91 0.12 -20.45
CA GLN A 83 8.65 1.35 -20.76
C GLN A 83 10.08 1.35 -20.20
N GLY A 84 10.52 0.25 -19.58
CA GLY A 84 11.85 0.07 -19.02
C GLY A 84 12.07 0.71 -17.66
N ILE A 85 11.01 0.98 -16.89
CA ILE A 85 11.08 1.55 -15.53
C ILE A 85 11.02 0.43 -14.50
N ALA A 86 12.06 0.29 -13.68
CA ALA A 86 12.13 -0.69 -12.60
C ALA A 86 11.46 -0.15 -11.32
N CYS A 87 10.21 -0.56 -11.09
CA CYS A 87 9.42 -0.16 -9.93
C CYS A 87 9.64 -1.09 -8.74
N GLU A 88 9.99 -0.52 -7.60
CA GLU A 88 9.92 -1.18 -6.30
C GLU A 88 8.51 -1.06 -5.73
N VAL A 89 7.90 -2.17 -5.33
CA VAL A 89 6.49 -2.19 -4.90
C VAL A 89 6.38 -2.64 -3.46
N ILE A 90 5.85 -1.77 -2.62
CA ILE A 90 5.68 -1.99 -1.18
C ILE A 90 4.20 -2.06 -0.82
N ASP A 91 3.81 -3.15 -0.18
CA ASP A 91 2.54 -3.25 0.54
C ASP A 91 2.77 -2.88 2.01
N LEU A 92 2.12 -1.81 2.48
CA LEU A 92 2.29 -1.38 3.86
C LEU A 92 1.76 -2.39 4.88
N ARG A 93 0.69 -3.14 4.56
CA ARG A 93 -0.06 -4.04 5.46
C ARG A 93 -0.68 -3.37 6.70
N SER A 94 0.06 -2.54 7.43
CA SER A 94 -0.32 -1.83 8.63
C SER A 94 -0.17 -0.32 8.44
N LEU A 95 -1.22 0.44 8.75
CA LEU A 95 -1.22 1.91 8.68
C LEU A 95 -0.92 2.55 10.03
N LEU A 96 -1.10 1.83 11.13
CA LEU A 96 -0.71 2.29 12.46
C LEU A 96 -0.49 1.10 13.42
N PRO A 97 0.72 0.92 13.97
CA PRO A 97 1.97 1.56 13.52
C PRO A 97 2.25 1.20 12.04
N TRP A 98 2.91 2.09 11.30
CA TRP A 98 3.33 1.84 9.92
C TRP A 98 4.85 1.79 9.83
N ASP A 99 5.34 1.01 8.87
CA ASP A 99 6.76 0.76 8.68
C ASP A 99 7.43 1.87 7.87
N ALA A 100 7.76 2.96 8.55
CA ALA A 100 8.43 4.11 7.93
C ALA A 100 9.87 3.81 7.52
N ASP A 101 10.51 2.82 8.15
CA ASP A 101 11.90 2.47 7.90
C ASP A 101 12.02 1.74 6.56
N THR A 102 11.20 0.70 6.33
CA THR A 102 11.17 0.00 5.03
C THR A 102 10.88 0.93 3.86
N VAL A 103 9.94 1.87 4.01
CA VAL A 103 9.65 2.84 2.94
C VAL A 103 10.81 3.82 2.74
N ALA A 104 11.43 4.30 3.82
CA ALA A 104 12.57 5.20 3.71
C ALA A 104 13.78 4.52 3.05
N GLU A 105 14.11 3.28 3.43
CA GLU A 105 15.20 2.50 2.81
C GLU A 105 14.98 2.33 1.30
N SER A 106 13.75 2.03 0.90
CA SER A 106 13.38 1.94 -0.51
C SER A 106 13.55 3.27 -1.25
N VAL A 107 13.10 4.38 -0.66
CA VAL A 107 13.20 5.71 -1.27
C VAL A 107 14.65 6.20 -1.32
N LEU A 108 15.49 5.85 -0.35
CA LEU A 108 16.93 6.12 -0.39
C LEU A 108 17.60 5.39 -1.56
N LYS A 109 17.08 4.22 -1.96
CA LYS A 109 17.55 3.45 -3.11
C LYS A 109 17.07 4.03 -4.44
N THR A 110 15.80 4.40 -4.55
CA THR A 110 15.16 4.78 -5.83
C THR A 110 15.14 6.28 -6.10
N GLY A 111 15.21 7.11 -5.06
CA GLY A 111 15.12 8.57 -5.14
C GLY A 111 13.75 9.11 -5.52
N ARG A 112 12.71 8.27 -5.72
CA ARG A 112 11.36 8.67 -6.15
C ARG A 112 10.30 7.88 -5.41
N LEU A 113 9.18 8.54 -5.07
CA LEU A 113 8.07 7.90 -4.37
C LEU A 113 6.71 8.26 -4.99
N VAL A 114 5.90 7.23 -5.23
CA VAL A 114 4.46 7.33 -5.51
C VAL A 114 3.71 6.60 -4.40
N VAL A 115 2.75 7.27 -3.77
CA VAL A 115 1.83 6.64 -2.81
C VAL A 115 0.44 6.61 -3.42
N SER A 116 -0.20 5.44 -3.38
CA SER A 116 -1.54 5.28 -3.94
C SER A 116 -2.53 4.62 -2.99
N HIS A 117 -3.74 5.17 -2.90
CA HIS A 117 -4.85 4.62 -2.10
C HIS A 117 -6.22 5.11 -2.58
N GLU A 118 -7.27 4.34 -2.29
CA GLU A 118 -8.64 4.63 -2.76
C GLU A 118 -9.31 5.82 -2.02
N ALA A 119 -8.89 6.10 -0.78
CA ALA A 119 -9.47 7.19 0.01
C ALA A 119 -9.17 8.59 -0.59
N PRO A 120 -9.93 9.64 -0.24
CA PRO A 120 -9.70 11.01 -0.70
C PRO A 120 -8.28 11.53 -0.46
N LEU A 121 -7.84 12.45 -1.31
CA LEU A 121 -6.52 13.07 -1.28
C LEU A 121 -6.28 13.87 0.01
N THR A 122 -7.25 14.68 0.40
CA THR A 122 -7.15 15.58 1.54
C THR A 122 -7.40 14.83 2.83
N GLY A 123 -6.42 14.88 3.75
CA GLY A 123 -6.48 14.14 5.02
C GLY A 123 -6.27 12.62 4.87
N GLY A 124 -5.98 12.14 3.66
CA GLY A 124 -5.62 10.74 3.40
C GLY A 124 -4.24 10.38 3.96
N PHE A 125 -4.03 9.08 4.22
CA PHE A 125 -2.79 8.58 4.83
C PHE A 125 -1.55 8.78 3.95
N ALA A 126 -1.70 8.93 2.63
CA ALA A 126 -0.58 9.34 1.78
C ALA A 126 0.02 10.69 2.15
N GLY A 127 -0.75 11.60 2.78
CA GLY A 127 -0.21 12.86 3.29
C GLY A 127 0.82 12.63 4.40
N GLU A 128 0.52 11.72 5.33
CA GLU A 128 1.42 11.35 6.44
C GLU A 128 2.70 10.68 5.94
N ILE A 129 2.56 9.73 5.01
CA ILE A 129 3.70 9.06 4.37
C ILE A 129 4.57 10.09 3.64
N ALA A 130 3.95 10.96 2.83
CA ALA A 130 4.70 11.98 2.08
C ALA A 130 5.45 12.94 3.01
N ALA A 131 4.83 13.41 4.08
CA ALA A 131 5.48 14.28 5.07
C ALA A 131 6.66 13.57 5.75
N THR A 132 6.44 12.36 6.26
CA THR A 132 7.47 11.59 6.97
C THR A 132 8.66 11.26 6.06
N ILE A 133 8.41 10.84 4.82
CA ILE A 133 9.47 10.51 3.87
C ILE A 133 10.20 11.76 3.39
N GLN A 134 9.49 12.89 3.20
CA GLN A 134 10.14 14.16 2.87
C GLN A 134 11.14 14.57 3.97
N GLU A 135 10.79 14.40 5.24
CA GLU A 135 11.67 14.71 6.37
C GLU A 135 12.89 13.78 6.43
N ARG A 136 12.68 12.47 6.24
CA ARG A 136 13.73 11.45 6.36
C ARG A 136 14.66 11.38 5.14
N CYS A 137 14.13 11.62 3.94
CA CYS A 137 14.81 11.38 2.68
C CYS A 137 15.03 12.66 1.86
N PHE A 138 14.93 13.84 2.47
CA PHE A 138 14.96 15.14 1.79
C PHE A 138 16.06 15.28 0.72
N LEU A 139 17.28 14.84 1.05
CA LEU A 139 18.46 14.99 0.18
C LEU A 139 18.52 13.98 -0.97
N TYR A 140 17.72 12.92 -0.92
CA TYR A 140 17.74 11.81 -1.88
C TYR A 140 16.58 11.87 -2.87
N LEU A 141 15.59 12.72 -2.62
CA LEU A 141 14.42 12.86 -3.49
C LEU A 141 14.78 13.61 -4.79
N GLU A 142 14.76 12.88 -5.90
CA GLU A 142 15.00 13.41 -7.25
C GLU A 142 13.75 14.08 -7.86
N SER A 143 12.58 13.81 -7.29
CA SER A 143 11.31 14.43 -7.68
C SER A 143 10.38 14.64 -6.47
N PRO A 144 9.37 15.52 -6.59
CA PRO A 144 8.30 15.60 -5.60
C PRO A 144 7.62 14.24 -5.41
N ILE A 145 7.23 13.93 -4.18
CA ILE A 145 6.46 12.73 -3.85
C ILE A 145 5.07 12.85 -4.50
N ALA A 146 4.71 11.88 -5.34
CA ALA A 146 3.41 11.83 -6.00
C ALA A 146 2.40 11.08 -5.12
N ARG A 147 1.16 11.59 -5.09
CA ARG A 147 0.04 10.96 -4.40
C ARG A 147 -1.10 10.74 -5.38
N VAL A 148 -1.40 9.48 -5.65
CA VAL A 148 -2.45 9.07 -6.60
C VAL A 148 -3.61 8.48 -5.81
N THR A 149 -4.64 9.28 -5.59
CA THR A 149 -5.71 8.97 -4.62
C THR A 149 -7.10 9.22 -5.19
N GLY A 150 -8.13 8.83 -4.44
CA GLY A 150 -9.49 9.26 -4.75
C GLY A 150 -9.65 10.79 -4.69
N LEU A 151 -10.64 11.31 -5.40
CA LEU A 151 -11.00 12.73 -5.36
C LEU A 151 -11.61 13.13 -4.01
N ASP A 152 -11.52 14.42 -3.65
CA ASP A 152 -12.15 15.02 -2.47
C ASP A 152 -13.65 15.19 -2.63
N THR A 153 -14.34 14.07 -2.82
CA THR A 153 -15.79 13.97 -2.97
C THR A 153 -16.30 12.74 -2.21
N PRO A 154 -17.57 12.72 -1.78
CA PRO A 154 -18.19 11.49 -1.31
C PRO A 154 -18.08 10.38 -2.37
N PHE A 155 -17.95 9.12 -1.93
CA PHE A 155 -17.79 8.00 -2.85
C PHE A 155 -19.00 7.90 -3.80
N PRO A 156 -18.81 8.05 -5.11
CA PRO A 156 -19.90 8.15 -6.06
C PRO A 156 -20.42 6.77 -6.47
N LEU A 157 -21.73 6.66 -6.74
CA LEU A 157 -22.33 5.41 -7.21
C LEU A 157 -22.06 5.18 -8.72
N VAL A 158 -22.61 6.04 -9.58
CA VAL A 158 -22.54 5.85 -11.05
C VAL A 158 -21.17 6.24 -11.61
N LEU A 159 -20.47 7.16 -10.92
CA LEU A 159 -19.20 7.74 -11.38
C LEU A 159 -17.97 7.04 -10.79
N GLU A 160 -18.14 5.89 -10.12
CA GLU A 160 -17.04 5.12 -9.51
C GLU A 160 -15.88 4.90 -10.49
N LYS A 161 -16.19 4.44 -11.71
CA LYS A 161 -15.19 4.16 -12.75
C LYS A 161 -14.41 5.39 -13.21
N SER A 162 -15.03 6.56 -13.19
CA SER A 162 -14.40 7.81 -13.63
C SER A 162 -13.62 8.52 -12.53
N ILE A 163 -13.96 8.26 -11.26
CA ILE A 163 -13.45 9.03 -10.11
C ILE A 163 -12.42 8.24 -9.29
N CYS A 164 -12.49 6.89 -9.31
CA CYS A 164 -11.66 6.03 -8.47
C CYS A 164 -10.55 5.30 -9.25
N LEU A 165 -10.63 5.24 -10.59
CA LEU A 165 -9.71 4.47 -11.45
C LEU A 165 -8.92 5.31 -12.46
N ILE A 166 -9.03 6.64 -12.43
CA ILE A 166 -8.41 7.52 -13.43
C ILE A 166 -7.76 8.72 -12.74
N THR A 167 -6.58 8.52 -12.17
CA THR A 167 -5.54 9.54 -11.97
C THR A 167 -4.20 8.84 -11.83
#